data_AF-L1NQ25-F1
#
_entry.id   AF-L1NQ25-F1
#
_cell.length_a   1.000
_cell.length_b   1.000
_cell.length_c   1.000
_cell.angle_alpha   90.00
_cell.angle_beta   90.00
_cell.angle_gamma   90.00
#
_symmetry.space_group_name_H-M   'P 1'
#
loop_
_entity.id
_entity.type
_entity.pdbx_description
1 polymer ?
#
loop_
_entity_poly.entity_id
_entity_poly.type
_entity_poly.pdbx_seq_one_letter_code
_entity_poly.pdbx_strand_id
1 'polypeptide(L)'
;ESTSMDKLPKSVDMVWFSYKEDCFYRLKTAIDYEKIEKLFREGYKERVPNGEVRHTTYDTVVVGIAPGGVVVLWVGRGYKKNTEIGRYQAEKIDLKEPPGLDSHQRLIFSKEDREEVLNSDL
;
A
#
# COMPACT_ATOMS: atom_id res chain seq x y z
N GLU A 1 -3.47 11.23 18.74
CA GLU A 1 -3.03 12.12 17.66
C GLU A 1 -1.87 11.47 16.92
N SER A 2 -1.89 11.45 15.58
CA SER A 2 -0.88 10.79 14.76
C SER A 2 0.32 11.72 14.58
N THR A 3 1.47 11.35 15.14
CA THR A 3 2.77 12.04 15.00
C THR A 3 3.45 11.78 13.65
N SER A 4 2.69 11.45 12.60
CA SER A 4 3.22 10.78 11.40
C SER A 4 3.79 11.71 10.31
N MET A 5 3.73 13.04 10.43
CA MET A 5 4.27 13.92 9.37
C MET A 5 5.77 14.24 9.52
N ASP A 6 6.40 13.92 10.66
CA ASP A 6 7.81 14.28 10.89
C ASP A 6 8.81 13.26 10.33
N LYS A 7 8.38 12.06 9.95
CA LYS A 7 9.27 10.98 9.48
C LYS A 7 8.65 10.20 8.33
N LEU A 8 9.35 10.17 7.20
CA LEU A 8 8.99 9.36 6.03
C LEU A 8 9.37 7.88 6.26
N PRO A 9 8.59 6.92 5.70
CA PRO A 9 8.91 5.51 5.82
C PRO A 9 10.20 5.16 5.08
N LYS A 10 11.02 4.28 5.68
CA LYS A 10 12.28 3.78 5.10
C LYS A 10 12.15 2.38 4.50
N SER A 11 11.10 1.66 4.86
CA SER A 11 10.86 0.29 4.42
C SER A 11 9.37 -0.04 4.45
N VAL A 12 9.01 -1.11 3.75
CA VAL A 12 7.71 -1.77 3.80
C VAL A 12 7.93 -3.22 4.22
N ASP A 13 7.15 -3.69 5.20
CA ASP A 13 6.99 -5.12 5.52
C ASP A 13 5.50 -5.39 5.58
N MET A 14 4.98 -6.09 4.58
CA MET A 14 3.55 -6.36 4.44
C MET A 14 3.28 -7.78 4.00
N VAL A 15 2.15 -8.29 4.47
CA VAL A 15 1.59 -9.57 4.06
C VAL A 15 0.13 -9.33 3.67
N TRP A 16 -0.30 -9.97 2.59
CA TRP A 16 -1.71 -9.97 2.19
C TRP A 16 -2.09 -11.32 1.62
N PHE A 17 -3.40 -11.56 1.55
CA PHE A 17 -3.99 -12.72 0.90
C PHE A 17 -4.59 -12.31 -0.44
N SER A 18 -4.25 -13.04 -1.50
CA SER A 18 -4.89 -12.92 -2.81
C SER A 18 -6.05 -13.90 -2.89
N TYR A 19 -7.29 -13.41 -2.75
CA TYR A 19 -8.49 -14.24 -2.87
C TYR A 19 -8.54 -14.96 -4.23
N LYS A 20 -8.22 -14.26 -5.31
CA LYS A 20 -8.24 -14.81 -6.66
C LYS A 20 -7.22 -15.94 -6.89
N GLU A 21 -6.11 -15.94 -6.15
CA GLU A 21 -5.01 -16.87 -6.34
C GLU A 21 -4.86 -17.88 -5.18
N ASP A 22 -5.76 -17.80 -4.19
CA ASP A 22 -5.77 -18.56 -2.94
C ASP A 22 -4.38 -18.71 -2.30
N CYS A 23 -3.72 -17.57 -2.08
CA CYS A 23 -2.38 -17.57 -1.52
C CYS A 23 -1.97 -16.30 -0.79
N PHE A 24 -1.02 -16.44 0.12
CA PHE A 24 -0.36 -15.32 0.76
C PHE A 24 0.84 -14.83 -0.03
N TYR A 25 1.01 -13.51 -0.05
CA TYR A 25 2.20 -12.85 -0.52
C TYR A 25 2.82 -12.03 0.60
N ARG A 26 4.15 -11.89 0.55
CA ARG A 26 4.90 -10.96 1.41
C ARG A 26 5.80 -10.08 0.58
N LEU A 27 5.77 -8.78 0.88
CA LEU A 27 6.81 -7.86 0.45
C LEU A 27 7.53 -7.34 1.69
N LYS A 28 8.85 -7.55 1.73
CA LYS A 28 9.74 -6.90 2.68
C LYS A 28 10.87 -6.23 1.93
N THR A 29 10.83 -4.91 1.86
CA THR A 29 11.80 -4.15 1.07
C THR A 29 12.12 -2.79 1.70
N ALA A 30 13.33 -2.31 1.47
CA ALA A 30 13.65 -0.91 1.71
C ALA A 30 13.01 -0.05 0.62
N ILE A 31 12.60 1.17 0.99
CA ILE A 31 12.13 2.16 0.02
C ILE A 31 13.27 3.14 -0.23
N ASP A 32 13.34 3.67 -1.45
CA ASP A 32 14.26 4.75 -1.82
C ASP A 32 13.90 6.03 -1.04
N TYR A 33 14.49 6.17 0.15
CA TYR A 33 14.20 7.25 1.09
C TYR A 33 14.60 8.60 0.49
N GLU A 34 15.75 8.68 -0.18
CA GLU A 34 16.22 9.93 -0.80
C GLU A 34 15.25 10.42 -1.87
N LYS A 35 14.73 9.49 -2.69
CA LYS A 35 13.72 9.81 -3.70
C LYS A 35 12.42 10.31 -3.07
N ILE A 36 11.89 9.65 -2.04
CA ILE A 36 10.67 10.10 -1.35
C ILE A 36 10.91 11.47 -0.70
N GLU A 37 12.00 11.62 0.05
CA GLU A 37 12.32 12.86 0.75
C GLU A 37 12.43 14.04 -0.22
N LYS A 38 13.10 13.83 -1.35
CA LYS A 38 13.17 14.81 -2.44
C LYS A 38 11.78 15.18 -2.95
N LEU A 39 10.93 14.20 -3.23
CA LEU A 39 9.56 14.44 -3.74
C LEU A 39 8.70 15.22 -2.74
N PHE A 40 8.76 14.89 -1.45
CA PHE A 40 8.02 15.59 -0.41
C PHE A 40 8.54 17.02 -0.18
N ARG A 41 9.86 17.22 -0.25
CA ARG A 41 10.48 18.54 -0.10
C ARG A 41 10.20 19.45 -1.29
N GLU A 42 10.33 18.94 -2.51
CA GLU A 42 10.16 19.74 -3.74
C GLU A 42 8.69 19.97 -4.10
N GLY A 43 7.83 18.99 -3.81
CA GLY A 43 6.41 19.05 -4.13
C GLY A 43 6.16 19.19 -5.63
N TYR A 44 5.03 19.80 -6.00
CA TYR A 44 4.64 20.04 -7.38
C TYR A 44 3.70 21.24 -7.49
N LYS A 45 3.57 21.78 -8.71
CA LYS A 45 2.56 22.79 -9.04
C LYS A 45 1.26 22.10 -9.45
N GLU A 46 0.15 22.60 -8.93
CA GLU A 46 -1.19 22.13 -9.26
C GLU A 46 -2.04 23.31 -9.73
N ARG A 47 -2.81 23.12 -10.81
CA ARG A 47 -3.84 24.06 -11.22
C ARG A 47 -5.14 23.72 -10.49
N VAL A 48 -5.64 24.65 -9.69
CA VAL A 48 -6.90 24.54 -8.96
C VAL A 48 -8.09 25.01 -9.81
N PRO A 49 -9.36 24.71 -9.44
CA PRO A 49 -10.53 24.96 -10.30
C PRO A 49 -10.72 26.42 -10.73
N ASN A 50 -10.23 27.39 -9.96
CA ASN A 50 -10.28 28.81 -10.30
C ASN A 50 -9.21 29.25 -11.33
N GLY A 51 -8.43 28.31 -11.88
CA GLY A 51 -7.37 28.57 -12.86
C GLY A 51 -6.02 28.97 -12.27
N GLU A 52 -5.93 29.21 -10.96
CA GLU A 52 -4.69 29.56 -10.27
C GLU A 52 -3.74 28.37 -10.20
N VAL A 53 -2.43 28.64 -10.30
CA VAL A 53 -1.39 27.63 -10.11
C VAL A 53 -0.78 27.80 -8.73
N ARG A 54 -0.96 26.79 -7.87
CA ARG A 54 -0.41 26.79 -6.50
C ARG A 54 0.65 25.71 -6.35
N HIS A 55 1.63 25.97 -5.48
CA HIS A 55 2.56 24.93 -5.03
C HIS A 55 1.88 24.06 -3.96
N THR A 56 2.13 22.76 -4.02
CA THR A 56 1.64 21.77 -3.06
C THR A 56 2.61 20.60 -2.97
N THR A 57 2.39 19.64 -2.07
CA THR A 57 3.25 18.45 -1.95
C THR A 57 2.45 17.18 -1.63
N TYR A 58 3.12 16.03 -1.62
CA TYR A 58 2.52 14.75 -1.24
C TYR A 58 2.27 14.68 0.27
N ASP A 59 1.30 13.87 0.70
CA ASP A 59 0.98 13.66 2.12
C ASP A 59 0.85 12.17 2.49
N THR A 60 0.91 11.28 1.50
CA THR A 60 0.62 9.86 1.66
C THR A 60 1.60 9.01 0.87
N VAL A 61 1.93 7.82 1.37
CA VAL A 61 2.52 6.73 0.58
C VAL A 61 1.39 5.76 0.22
N VAL A 62 1.26 5.47 -1.07
CA VAL A 62 0.21 4.60 -1.61
C VAL A 62 0.84 3.29 -2.05
N VAL A 63 0.22 2.18 -1.65
CA VAL A 63 0.62 0.83 -2.06
C VAL A 63 -0.43 0.28 -3.00
N GLY A 64 -0.04 -0.10 -4.20
CA GLY A 64 -0.87 -0.83 -5.15
C GLY A 64 -0.38 -2.26 -5.24
N ILE A 65 -1.32 -3.18 -5.14
CA ILE A 65 -1.07 -4.61 -5.18
C ILE A 65 -1.85 -5.18 -6.35
N ALA A 66 -1.21 -5.99 -7.17
CA ALA A 66 -1.82 -6.67 -8.31
C ALA A 66 -1.61 -8.19 -8.22
N PRO A 67 -2.45 -8.99 -8.92
CA PRO A 67 -2.27 -10.44 -9.01
C PRO A 67 -0.85 -10.83 -9.45
N GLY A 68 -0.40 -12.01 -9.04
CA GLY A 68 0.96 -12.48 -9.29
C GLY A 68 2.00 -11.87 -8.36
N GLY A 69 1.60 -11.11 -7.34
CA GLY A 69 2.50 -10.54 -6.33
C GLY A 69 3.18 -9.23 -6.73
N VAL A 70 2.72 -8.56 -7.79
CA VAL A 70 3.30 -7.26 -8.20
C VAL A 70 2.86 -6.18 -7.22
N VAL A 71 3.83 -5.41 -6.72
CA VAL A 71 3.59 -4.25 -5.85
C VAL A 71 4.18 -3.00 -6.48
N VAL A 72 3.40 -1.93 -6.52
CA VAL A 72 3.89 -0.61 -6.95
C VAL A 72 3.64 0.36 -5.80
N LEU A 73 4.68 1.13 -5.48
CA LEU A 73 4.63 2.17 -4.47
C LEU A 73 4.57 3.53 -5.15
N TRP A 74 3.71 4.41 -4.65
CA TRP A 74 3.64 5.81 -5.05
C TRP A 74 3.71 6.73 -3.84
N VAL A 75 4.09 7.98 -4.09
CA VAL A 75 3.73 9.09 -3.20
C VAL A 75 2.50 9.78 -3.77
N GLY A 76 1.54 10.10 -2.91
CA GLY A 76 0.20 10.57 -3.30
C GLY A 76 -0.28 11.78 -2.50
N ARG A 77 -1.33 12.42 -3.01
CA ARG A 77 -2.11 13.45 -2.31
C ARG A 77 -3.59 13.30 -2.60
N GLY A 78 -4.27 12.39 -1.88
CA GLY A 78 -5.68 12.05 -2.11
C GLY A 78 -5.99 11.73 -3.59
N TYR A 79 -7.10 12.26 -4.12
CA TYR A 79 -7.53 12.07 -5.51
C TYR A 79 -6.74 12.88 -6.56
N LYS A 80 -5.58 13.43 -6.19
CA LYS A 80 -4.78 14.32 -7.06
C LYS A 80 -3.62 13.55 -7.69
N LYS A 81 -2.39 14.04 -7.52
CA LYS A 81 -1.20 13.48 -8.15
C LYS A 81 -0.70 12.27 -7.36
N ASN A 82 -0.44 11.18 -8.09
CA ASN A 82 0.38 10.06 -7.64
C ASN A 82 1.66 10.01 -8.49
N THR A 83 2.81 9.82 -7.84
CA THR A 83 4.11 9.69 -8.49
C THR A 83 4.75 8.38 -8.08
N GLU A 84 5.09 7.54 -9.05
CA GLU A 84 5.66 6.22 -8.79
C GLU A 84 7.06 6.34 -8.19
N ILE A 85 7.28 5.62 -7.09
CA ILE A 85 8.57 5.60 -6.41
C ILE A 85 9.29 4.26 -6.56
N GLY A 86 8.57 3.16 -6.77
CA GLY A 86 9.18 1.87 -7.08
C GLY A 86 8.18 0.79 -7.42
N ARG A 87 8.66 -0.23 -8.13
CA ARG A 87 7.93 -1.44 -8.47
C ARG A 87 8.71 -2.66 -7.98
N TYR A 88 8.01 -3.56 -7.32
CA TYR A 88 8.57 -4.70 -6.60
C TYR A 88 7.78 -5.96 -6.94
N GLN A 89 8.45 -7.10 -6.73
CA GLN A 89 7.84 -8.42 -6.81
C GLN A 89 7.82 -9.01 -5.41
N ALA A 90 6.64 -9.32 -4.91
CA ALA A 90 6.46 -10.02 -3.65
C ALA A 90 6.60 -11.52 -3.83
N GLU A 91 6.95 -12.17 -2.73
CA GLU A 91 7.13 -13.61 -2.67
C GLU A 91 5.83 -14.28 -2.25
N LYS A 92 5.48 -15.37 -2.92
CA LYS A 92 4.41 -16.26 -2.48
C LYS A 92 4.91 -17.00 -1.23
N ILE A 93 4.16 -16.96 -0.13
CA ILE A 93 4.56 -17.58 1.13
C ILE A 93 3.51 -18.58 1.60
N ASP A 94 3.96 -19.63 2.29
CA ASP A 94 3.08 -20.49 3.09
C ASP A 94 2.99 -19.92 4.50
N LEU A 95 1.93 -19.14 4.75
CA LEU A 95 1.69 -18.54 6.05
C LEU A 95 0.68 -19.38 6.84
N LYS A 96 1.13 -19.93 7.96
CA LYS A 96 0.27 -20.59 8.94
C LYS A 96 -0.32 -19.56 9.89
N GLU A 97 -1.51 -19.85 10.42
CA GLU A 97 -2.17 -18.98 11.39
C GLU A 97 -1.27 -18.75 12.61
N PRO A 98 -0.84 -17.51 12.87
CA PRO A 98 -0.04 -17.21 14.05
C PRO A 98 -0.91 -17.23 15.31
N PRO A 99 -0.34 -17.59 16.48
CA PRO A 99 -1.08 -17.56 17.73
C PRO A 99 -1.43 -16.12 18.14
N GLY A 100 -2.55 -15.93 18.84
CA GLY A 100 -2.91 -14.65 19.46
C GLY A 100 -3.65 -13.66 18.56
N LEU A 101 -4.11 -14.08 17.37
CA LEU A 101 -4.98 -13.26 16.53
C LEU A 101 -6.36 -13.08 17.16
N ASP A 102 -6.94 -11.89 17.00
CA ASP A 102 -8.34 -11.62 17.30
C ASP A 102 -9.29 -12.26 16.27
N SER A 103 -10.59 -12.26 16.54
CA SER A 103 -11.60 -12.91 15.69
C SER A 103 -11.60 -12.38 14.25
N HIS A 104 -11.38 -11.07 14.05
CA HIS A 104 -11.36 -10.48 12.71
C HIS A 104 -10.08 -10.82 11.96
N GLN A 105 -8.94 -10.84 12.65
CA GLN A 105 -7.66 -11.19 12.05
C GLN A 105 -7.60 -12.66 11.62
N ARG A 106 -8.34 -13.55 12.28
CA ARG A 106 -8.41 -14.98 11.92
C ARG A 106 -9.19 -15.25 10.63
N LEU A 107 -10.11 -14.36 10.24
CA LEU A 107 -10.94 -14.53 9.04
C LEU A 107 -10.09 -14.75 7.78
N ILE A 108 -8.93 -14.10 7.69
CA ILE A 108 -8.02 -14.29 6.55
C ILE A 108 -7.47 -15.73 6.44
N PHE A 109 -7.53 -16.53 7.51
CA PHE A 109 -7.11 -17.94 7.54
C PHE A 109 -8.27 -18.93 7.37
N SER A 110 -9.52 -18.47 7.53
CA SER A 110 -10.73 -19.27 7.41
C SER A 110 -11.05 -19.57 5.95
N LYS A 111 -11.21 -20.85 5.61
CA LYS A 111 -11.62 -21.26 4.25
C LYS A 111 -13.05 -20.83 3.93
N GLU A 112 -13.94 -20.98 4.89
CA GLU A 112 -15.36 -20.63 4.76
C GLU A 112 -15.52 -19.14 4.46
N ASP A 113 -14.85 -18.27 5.23
CA ASP A 113 -14.90 -16.81 5.00
C ASP A 113 -14.32 -16.41 3.65
N ARG A 114 -13.24 -17.10 3.20
CA ARG A 114 -12.65 -16.83 1.88
C ARG A 114 -13.59 -17.20 0.75
N GLU A 115 -14.26 -18.35 0.86
CA GLU A 115 -15.24 -18.81 -0.11
C GLU A 115 -16.47 -17.90 -0.12
N GLU A 116 -16.95 -17.44 1.05
CA GLU A 116 -18.04 -16.48 1.14
C GLU A 116 -17.68 -15.16 0.47
N VAL A 117 -16.51 -14.58 0.78
CA VAL A 117 -16.08 -13.31 0.16
C VAL A 117 -15.94 -13.43 -1.36
N LEU A 118 -15.40 -14.55 -1.85
CA LEU A 118 -15.20 -14.79 -3.29
C LEU A 118 -16.50 -14.99 -4.05
N ASN A 119 -17.47 -15.66 -3.44
CA ASN A 119 -18.75 -16.00 -4.06
C ASN A 119 -19.89 -15.06 -3.65
N SER A 120 -19.61 -14.08 -2.79
CA SER A 120 -20.58 -13.04 -2.47
C SER A 120 -20.80 -12.20 -3.73
N ASP A 121 -21.98 -12.36 -4.33
CA ASP A 121 -22.50 -11.42 -5.30
C ASP A 121 -22.79 -10.11 -4.54
N LEU A 122 -21.82 -9.20 -4.49
CA LEU A 122 -22.08 -7.80 -4.15
C LEU A 122 -23.13 -7.22 -5.11
#